data_AF-A0A7R8L5N7-F1
#
_entry.id   AF-A0A7R8L5N7-F1
#
_cell.length_a   1.000
_cell.length_b   1.000
_cell.length_c   1.000
_cell.angle_alpha   90.00
_cell.angle_beta   90.00
_cell.angle_gamma   90.00
#
_symmetry.space_group_name_H-M   'P 1'
#
loop_
_entity.id
_entity.type
_entity.pdbx_description
1 polymer ?
#
loop_
_entity_poly.entity_id
_entity_poly.type
_entity_poly.pdbx_seq_one_letter_code
_entity_poly.pdbx_strand_id
1 'polypeptide(L)'
;MERGSTGYVGQAVLIRNPSAVSAACLTTRRAVWEECGGFDQGYGRDLWDIDYCLRLREKGYRIVYTPYAELVRLEDSPEESTEDRERFRLKWPEWIEWDPAYNPNLSLEEGYALAWPPRVGRPWRG
;
A
#
# COMPACT_ATOMS: atom_id res chain seq x y z
N MET A 1 10.61 5.60 -12.74
CA MET A 1 11.84 5.69 -11.94
C MET A 1 12.99 5.21 -12.81
N GLU A 2 14.12 5.91 -12.82
CA GLU A 2 15.30 5.47 -13.59
C GLU A 2 15.86 4.16 -13.00
N ARG A 3 16.34 3.28 -13.89
CA ARG A 3 16.95 2.02 -13.48
C ARG A 3 18.20 2.29 -12.64
N GLY A 4 18.31 1.62 -11.49
CA GLY A 4 19.40 1.82 -10.54
C GLY A 4 19.22 3.01 -9.60
N SER A 5 18.11 3.75 -9.70
CA SER A 5 17.74 4.75 -8.68
C SER A 5 17.49 4.05 -7.35
N THR A 6 18.03 4.61 -6.27
CA THR A 6 17.77 4.12 -4.90
C THR A 6 16.35 4.44 -4.43
N GLY A 7 15.61 5.27 -5.18
CA GLY A 7 14.32 5.79 -4.79
C GLY A 7 14.38 6.66 -3.54
N TYR A 8 13.21 7.06 -3.05
CA TYR A 8 13.08 7.86 -1.83
C TYR A 8 13.75 7.14 -0.64
N VAL A 9 14.67 7.81 0.04
CA VAL A 9 15.44 7.32 1.20
C VAL A 9 15.99 5.89 1.08
N GLY A 10 16.36 5.46 -0.14
CA GLY A 10 16.92 4.13 -0.38
C GLY A 10 15.88 3.00 -0.43
N GLN A 11 14.59 3.32 -0.38
CA GLN A 11 13.51 2.34 -0.30
C GLN A 11 13.44 1.40 -1.52
N ALA A 12 13.83 1.88 -2.72
CA ALA A 12 13.73 1.07 -3.94
C ALA A 12 14.75 -0.08 -4.00
N VAL A 13 15.78 -0.08 -3.15
CA VAL A 13 16.82 -1.11 -3.13
C VAL A 13 16.73 -2.03 -1.90
N LEU A 14 15.70 -1.85 -1.06
CA LEU A 14 15.51 -2.62 0.17
C LEU A 14 14.35 -3.61 0.02
N ILE A 15 14.56 -4.84 0.53
CA ILE A 15 13.46 -5.78 0.77
C ILE A 15 12.59 -5.22 1.88
N ARG A 16 11.27 -5.17 1.65
CA ARG A 16 10.32 -4.53 2.57
C ARG A 16 9.05 -5.35 2.69
N ASN A 17 8.34 -5.14 3.79
CA ASN A 17 7.02 -5.71 4.04
C ASN A 17 5.97 -4.59 4.09
N PRO A 18 5.69 -3.93 2.95
CA PRO A 18 4.67 -2.88 2.92
C PRO A 18 3.28 -3.48 3.20
N SER A 19 2.28 -2.61 3.40
CA SER A 19 0.89 -3.07 3.52
C SER A 19 0.26 -3.41 2.17
N ALA A 20 0.71 -2.78 1.09
CA ALA A 20 0.28 -3.09 -0.27
C ALA A 20 1.39 -2.86 -1.29
N VAL A 21 1.24 -3.47 -2.46
CA VAL A 21 2.04 -3.22 -3.66
C VAL A 21 1.10 -3.01 -4.84
N SER A 22 1.54 -2.24 -5.83
CA SER A 22 0.73 -2.04 -7.04
C SER A 22 0.68 -3.31 -7.88
N ALA A 23 -0.45 -3.55 -8.53
CA ALA A 23 -0.61 -4.59 -9.55
C ALA A 23 0.26 -4.38 -10.79
N ALA A 24 1.02 -3.28 -10.87
CA ALA A 24 2.12 -3.10 -11.82
C ALA A 24 3.01 -4.33 -11.92
N CYS A 25 3.41 -4.85 -10.76
CA CYS A 25 4.34 -5.94 -10.63
C CYS A 25 3.96 -6.72 -9.37
N LEU A 26 2.84 -7.42 -9.46
CA LEU A 26 2.29 -8.25 -8.40
C LEU A 26 2.30 -9.71 -8.82
N THR A 27 2.78 -10.57 -7.92
CA THR A 27 2.66 -12.03 -8.06
C THR A 27 2.05 -12.60 -6.79
N THR A 28 1.19 -13.60 -6.95
CA THR A 28 0.52 -14.28 -5.85
C THR A 28 0.28 -15.74 -6.20
N ARG A 29 0.22 -16.61 -5.19
CA ARG A 29 -0.07 -18.02 -5.42
C ARG A 29 -1.52 -18.16 -5.85
N ARG A 30 -1.79 -19.02 -6.85
CA ARG A 30 -3.14 -19.28 -7.34
C ARG A 30 -4.13 -19.68 -6.22
N ALA A 31 -3.72 -20.56 -5.31
CA ALA A 31 -4.58 -20.97 -4.19
C ALA A 31 -4.95 -19.78 -3.29
N VAL A 32 -4.02 -18.85 -3.05
CA VAL A 32 -4.25 -17.63 -2.24
C VAL A 32 -5.14 -16.64 -2.99
N TRP A 33 -4.98 -16.53 -4.31
CA TRP A 33 -5.86 -15.74 -5.17
C TRP A 33 -7.32 -16.23 -5.10
N GLU A 34 -7.52 -17.53 -5.25
CA GLU A 34 -8.84 -18.17 -5.18
C GLU A 34 -9.44 -18.05 -3.77
N GLU A 35 -8.63 -18.23 -2.71
CA GLU A 35 -9.06 -18.07 -1.31
C GLU A 35 -9.55 -16.65 -0.98
N CYS A 36 -8.95 -15.63 -1.60
CA CYS A 36 -9.38 -14.25 -1.47
C CYS A 36 -10.48 -13.85 -2.46
N GLY A 37 -10.87 -14.69 -3.41
CA GLY A 37 -11.84 -14.32 -4.44
C GLY A 37 -11.35 -13.26 -5.43
N GLY A 38 -10.03 -13.14 -5.64
CA GLY A 38 -9.43 -12.21 -6.59
C GLY A 38 -9.64 -10.72 -6.28
N PHE A 39 -9.63 -9.87 -7.32
CA PHE A 39 -9.89 -8.43 -7.20
C PHE A 39 -11.39 -8.14 -7.03
N ASP A 40 -11.72 -7.22 -6.13
CA ASP A 40 -13.08 -6.74 -5.91
C ASP A 40 -13.52 -5.92 -7.13
N GLN A 41 -14.47 -6.45 -7.90
CA GLN A 41 -15.01 -5.84 -9.12
C GLN A 41 -15.86 -4.59 -8.84
N GLY A 42 -16.10 -4.27 -7.56
CA GLY A 42 -16.77 -3.03 -7.19
C GLY A 42 -15.87 -1.79 -7.22
N TYR A 43 -14.57 -1.96 -7.46
CA TYR A 43 -13.69 -0.85 -7.83
C TYR A 43 -13.66 -0.70 -9.35
N GLY A 44 -13.88 0.52 -9.84
CA GLY A 44 -14.01 0.78 -11.27
C GLY A 44 -12.67 0.98 -11.97
N ARG A 45 -11.72 1.65 -11.32
CA ARG A 45 -10.50 2.13 -11.97
C ARG A 45 -9.24 1.85 -11.15
N ASP A 46 -9.23 2.20 -9.88
CA ASP A 46 -8.05 2.11 -9.02
C ASP A 46 -8.35 1.41 -7.67
N LEU A 47 -7.35 1.32 -6.80
CA LEU A 47 -7.43 0.82 -5.42
C LEU A 47 -7.81 -0.67 -5.24
N TRP A 48 -8.24 -1.38 -6.27
CA TRP A 48 -8.52 -2.82 -6.24
C TRP A 48 -7.31 -3.68 -5.87
N ASP A 49 -6.10 -3.22 -6.22
CA ASP A 49 -4.84 -3.89 -5.88
C ASP A 49 -4.46 -3.68 -4.41
N ILE A 50 -4.66 -2.48 -3.89
CA ILE A 50 -4.48 -2.17 -2.46
C ILE A 50 -5.51 -2.93 -1.63
N ASP A 51 -6.79 -2.92 -2.03
CA ASP A 51 -7.85 -3.69 -1.38
C ASP A 51 -7.52 -5.18 -1.28
N TYR A 52 -7.03 -5.78 -2.38
CA TYR A 52 -6.60 -7.16 -2.40
C TYR A 52 -5.45 -7.43 -1.43
N CYS A 53 -4.46 -6.53 -1.37
CA CYS A 53 -3.35 -6.63 -0.42
C CYS A 53 -3.83 -6.57 1.03
N LEU A 54 -4.79 -5.69 1.36
CA LEU A 54 -5.32 -5.58 2.72
C LEU A 54 -6.12 -6.82 3.13
N ARG A 55 -6.97 -7.37 2.23
CA ARG A 55 -7.67 -8.65 2.49
C ARG A 55 -6.73 -9.82 2.71
N LEU A 56 -5.60 -9.86 1.98
CA LEU A 56 -4.55 -10.84 2.24
C LEU A 56 -3.98 -10.71 3.65
N ARG A 57 -3.76 -9.47 4.11
CA ARG A 57 -3.22 -9.21 5.45
C ARG A 57 -4.19 -9.58 6.56
N GLU A 58 -5.49 -9.33 6.38
CA GLU A 58 -6.52 -9.82 7.31
C GLU A 58 -6.52 -11.34 7.46
N LYS A 59 -6.16 -12.06 6.40
CA LYS A 59 -5.98 -13.53 6.40
C LYS A 59 -4.61 -13.99 6.94
N GLY A 60 -3.77 -13.07 7.41
CA GLY A 60 -2.45 -13.36 7.99
C GLY A 60 -1.32 -13.53 6.97
N TYR A 61 -1.57 -13.24 5.68
CA TYR A 61 -0.51 -13.21 4.68
C TYR A 61 0.33 -11.94 4.78
N ARG A 62 1.58 -12.03 4.31
CA ARG A 62 2.49 -10.90 4.23
C ARG A 62 2.64 -10.45 2.78
N ILE A 63 2.60 -9.14 2.59
CA ILE A 63 2.97 -8.51 1.31
C ILE A 63 4.47 -8.21 1.37
N VAL A 64 5.21 -8.65 0.36
CA VAL A 64 6.67 -8.52 0.28
C VAL A 64 7.03 -7.78 -0.99
N TYR A 65 7.80 -6.71 -0.85
CA TYR A 65 8.47 -6.03 -1.95
C TYR A 65 9.91 -6.54 -2.06
N THR A 66 10.32 -6.91 -3.27
CA THR A 66 11.70 -7.30 -3.59
C THR A 66 12.28 -6.39 -4.67
N PRO A 67 13.50 -5.84 -4.47
CA PRO A 67 14.16 -5.03 -5.49
C PRO A 67 14.74 -5.85 -6.64
N TYR A 68 14.72 -7.19 -6.55
CA TYR A 68 15.33 -8.09 -7.54
C TYR A 68 14.40 -8.42 -8.72
N ALA A 69 13.13 -8.05 -8.64
CA ALA A 69 12.17 -8.18 -9.73
C ALA A 69 11.86 -6.79 -10.30
N GLU A 70 12.34 -6.53 -11.52
CA GLU A 70 12.15 -5.26 -12.22
C GLU A 70 11.16 -5.44 -13.38
N LEU A 71 10.18 -4.53 -13.48
CA LEU A 71 9.30 -4.41 -14.62
C LEU A 71 9.29 -2.96 -15.09
N VAL A 72 9.44 -2.75 -16.41
CA VAL A 72 9.26 -1.45 -17.03
C VAL A 72 7.77 -1.31 -17.39
N ARG A 73 7.11 -0.34 -16.76
CA ARG A 73 5.76 0.08 -17.15
C ARG A 73 5.89 1.25 -18.13
N LEU A 74 5.24 1.11 -19.28
CA LEU A 74 5.23 2.13 -20.35
C LEU A 74 4.01 3.05 -20.27
N GLU A 75 2.94 2.61 -19.61
CA GLU A 75 1.69 3.35 -19.46
C GLU A 75 1.65 4.10 -18.13
N ASP A 76 1.02 5.28 -18.13
CA ASP A 76 0.83 6.07 -16.92
C ASP A 76 -0.17 5.41 -15.96
N SER A 77 -0.10 5.81 -14.69
CA SER A 77 -1.11 5.43 -13.72
C SER A 77 -2.48 5.96 -14.14
N PRO A 78 -3.56 5.20 -13.94
CA PRO A 78 -4.90 5.71 -14.19
C PRO A 78 -5.16 6.94 -13.30
N GLU A 79 -5.92 7.91 -13.83
CA GLU A 79 -6.40 9.05 -13.03
C GLU A 79 -7.18 8.58 -11.81
N GLU A 80 -6.95 9.20 -10.66
CA GLU A 80 -7.64 8.83 -9.41
C GLU A 80 -9.17 8.90 -9.55
N SER A 81 -9.86 7.87 -9.04
CA SER A 81 -11.31 7.79 -9.03
C SER A 81 -11.89 8.24 -7.68
N THR A 82 -12.72 9.29 -7.68
CA THR A 82 -13.40 9.76 -6.45
C THR A 82 -14.28 8.68 -5.84
N GLU A 83 -15.01 7.92 -6.67
CA GLU A 83 -15.90 6.84 -6.22
C GLU A 83 -15.11 5.70 -5.56
N ASP A 84 -14.00 5.27 -6.18
CA ASP A 84 -13.14 4.24 -5.61
C ASP A 84 -12.48 4.71 -4.31
N ARG A 85 -12.06 5.99 -4.24
CA ARG A 85 -11.52 6.59 -3.01
C ARG A 85 -12.54 6.64 -1.88
N GLU A 86 -13.78 7.01 -2.16
CA GLU A 86 -14.86 7.01 -1.16
C GLU A 86 -15.18 5.60 -0.69
N ARG A 87 -15.31 4.65 -1.62
CA ARG A 87 -15.50 3.22 -1.30
C ARG A 87 -14.37 2.69 -0.43
N PHE A 88 -13.12 2.96 -0.80
CA PHE A 88 -11.95 2.52 -0.05
C PHE A 88 -11.92 3.12 1.36
N ARG A 89 -12.24 4.41 1.50
CA ARG A 89 -12.35 5.09 2.81
C ARG A 89 -13.39 4.48 3.72
N LEU A 90 -14.55 4.11 3.17
CA LEU A 90 -15.62 3.46 3.92
C LEU A 90 -15.27 2.02 4.32
N LYS A 91 -14.55 1.30 3.45
CA LYS A 91 -14.18 -0.10 3.68
C LYS A 91 -12.99 -0.26 4.63
N TRP A 92 -12.01 0.64 4.55
CA TRP A 92 -10.71 0.52 5.24
C TRP A 92 -10.35 1.73 6.13
N PRO A 93 -11.26 2.26 6.97
CA PRO A 93 -10.97 3.45 7.77
C PRO A 93 -9.78 3.22 8.72
N GLU A 94 -9.71 2.04 9.35
CA GLU A 94 -8.66 1.69 10.29
C GLU A 94 -7.28 1.60 9.63
N TRP A 95 -7.18 1.08 8.40
CA TRP A 95 -5.91 1.02 7.67
C TRP A 95 -5.44 2.39 7.20
N ILE A 96 -6.37 3.27 6.84
CA ILE A 96 -6.05 4.65 6.46
C ILE A 96 -5.53 5.41 7.68
N GLU A 97 -6.16 5.20 8.83
CA GLU A 97 -5.74 5.85 10.07
C GLU A 97 -4.48 5.22 10.67
N TRP A 98 -4.28 3.91 10.54
CA TRP A 98 -3.23 3.15 11.23
C TRP A 98 -2.62 2.05 10.36
N ASP A 99 -1.97 2.42 9.26
CA ASP A 99 -1.13 1.49 8.48
C ASP A 99 0.13 1.09 9.30
N PRO A 100 0.31 -0.20 9.67
CA PRO A 100 1.48 -0.68 10.40
C PRO A 100 2.81 -0.51 9.64
N ALA A 101 2.77 -0.36 8.32
CA ALA A 101 3.94 -0.12 7.49
C ALA A 101 4.28 1.37 7.34
N TYR A 102 3.41 2.27 7.82
CA TYR A 102 3.63 3.71 7.79
C TYR A 102 4.09 4.22 9.16
N ASN A 103 5.05 5.14 9.17
CA ASN A 103 5.55 5.68 10.44
C ASN A 103 4.46 6.60 11.05
N PRO A 104 3.98 6.32 12.28
CA PRO A 104 2.90 7.08 12.88
C PRO A 104 3.30 8.52 13.25
N ASN A 105 4.59 8.86 13.21
CA ASN A 105 5.08 10.22 13.40
C ASN A 105 5.02 11.06 12.12
N LEU A 106 4.58 10.49 10.99
CA LEU A 106 4.41 11.19 9.72
C LEU A 106 2.95 11.59 9.47
N SER A 107 2.78 12.71 8.77
CA SER A 107 1.48 13.24 8.33
C SER A 107 0.79 12.27 7.38
N LEU A 108 -0.55 12.21 7.45
CA LEU A 108 -1.40 11.49 6.51
C LEU A 108 -1.84 12.36 5.33
N GLU A 109 -1.65 13.68 5.42
CA GLU A 109 -2.05 14.65 4.40
C GLU A 109 -0.87 15.04 3.50
N GLU A 110 0.31 15.19 4.11
CA GLU A 110 1.53 15.58 3.41
C GLU A 110 2.55 14.44 3.51
N GLY A 111 2.91 13.87 2.36
CA GLY A 111 3.85 12.75 2.29
C GLY A 111 5.18 13.07 2.95
N TYR A 112 5.55 12.28 3.96
CA TYR A 112 6.81 12.37 4.71
C TYR A 112 7.04 13.63 5.54
N ALA A 113 6.05 14.53 5.66
CA ALA A 113 6.08 15.58 6.67
C ALA A 113 5.86 14.98 8.07
N LEU A 114 6.34 15.65 9.12
CA LEU A 114 6.02 15.26 10.49
C LEU A 114 4.53 15.52 10.77
N ALA A 115 3.90 14.60 11.50
CA ALA A 115 2.51 14.77 11.93
C ALA A 115 2.40 15.96 12.89
N TRP A 116 1.47 16.89 12.60
CA TRP A 116 1.10 17.97 13.49
C TRP A 116 -0.43 18.13 13.53
N PRO A 117 -1.09 17.95 14.70
CA PRO A 117 -0.51 17.47 15.95
C PRO A 117 0.02 16.03 15.85
N PRO A 118 0.92 15.58 16.76
CA PRO A 118 1.40 14.20 16.77
C PRO A 118 0.26 13.18 16.86
N ARG A 119 0.29 12.13 16.04
CA ARG A 119 -0.73 11.06 16.02
C ARG A 119 -0.54 10.02 17.13
N VAL A 120 0.66 9.93 17.69
CA VAL A 120 0.99 9.05 18.81
C VAL A 120 1.38 9.86 20.04
N GLY A 121 0.94 9.40 21.21
CA GLY A 121 1.39 9.91 22.49
C GLY A 121 2.89 9.65 22.69
N ARG A 122 3.52 10.38 23.62
CA ARG A 122 4.92 10.15 23.98
C ARG A 122 5.04 8.80 24.70
N PRO A 123 5.75 7.80 24.15
CA PRO A 123 5.81 6.47 24.77
C PRO A 123 6.49 6.45 26.14
N TRP A 124 7.23 7.51 26.50
CA TRP A 124 7.90 7.68 27.81
C TRP A 124 7.08 8.48 28.84
N ARG A 125 5.84 8.86 28.53
CA ARG A 125 4.92 9.50 29.47
C ARG A 125 3.67 8.64 29.57
N GLY A 126 3.80 7.51 30.26
CA GLY A 126 2.67 6.71 30.75
C GLY A 126 2.07 7.32 32.01
#